data_AF-A0A963QFG5-F1
#
_entry.id   AF-A0A963QFG5-F1
#
_cell.length_a   1.000
_cell.length_b   1.000
_cell.length_c   1.000
_cell.angle_alpha   90.00
_cell.angle_beta   90.00
_cell.angle_gamma   90.00
#
_symmetry.space_group_name_H-M   'P 1'
#
loop_
_entity.id
_entity.type
_entity.pdbx_description
1 polymer ?
#
loop_
_entity_poly.entity_id
_entity_poly.type
_entity_poly.pdbx_seq_one_letter_code
_entity_poly.pdbx_strand_id
1 'polypeptide(L)'
;AAARDWHVLLAWPFAIGLLFAWAAMMLNGHFRRDIMTSTAEWRPAAIWHDIVQHLRLDFTHHGSKYNFLQKLAYGAVLGILLPLMIATGMAISPGMDSAWPWLSEMFAGRQSARSIHFLTAWAIFAFFVIHIALVLLSGPVRQIRDMICGGEA
;
A
#
# COMPACT_ATOMS: atom_id res chain seq x y z
N ALA A 1 -4.52 -27.79 -6.50
CA ALA A 1 -5.92 -27.30 -6.43
C ALA A 1 -6.13 -26.50 -5.14
N ALA A 2 -5.99 -27.12 -3.97
CA ALA A 2 -6.24 -26.49 -2.65
C ALA A 2 -5.61 -25.10 -2.44
N ALA A 3 -4.35 -24.88 -2.82
CA ALA A 3 -3.68 -23.57 -2.63
C ALA A 3 -4.39 -22.41 -3.36
N ARG A 4 -5.01 -22.67 -4.52
CA ARG A 4 -5.76 -21.65 -5.27
C ARG A 4 -7.06 -21.31 -4.56
N ASP A 5 -7.74 -22.32 -4.03
CA ASP A 5 -9.01 -22.16 -3.33
C ASP A 5 -8.80 -21.37 -2.02
N TRP A 6 -7.74 -21.70 -1.27
CA TRP A 6 -7.33 -20.94 -0.09
C TRP A 6 -6.94 -19.49 -0.42
N HIS A 7 -6.24 -19.26 -1.53
CA HIS A 7 -5.88 -17.91 -1.94
C HIS A 7 -7.12 -17.05 -2.23
N VAL A 8 -8.09 -17.59 -2.98
CA VAL A 8 -9.35 -16.88 -3.29
C VAL A 8 -10.19 -16.69 -2.03
N LEU A 9 -10.24 -17.69 -1.14
CA LEU A 9 -10.92 -17.58 0.15
C LEU A 9 -10.34 -16.44 1.00
N LEU A 10 -9.01 -16.37 1.13
CA LEU A 10 -8.32 -15.35 1.92
C LEU A 10 -8.31 -13.97 1.25
N ALA A 11 -8.51 -13.89 -0.07
CA ALA A 11 -8.63 -12.62 -0.77
C ALA A 11 -9.89 -11.84 -0.36
N TRP A 12 -10.99 -12.51 0.02
CA TRP A 12 -12.23 -11.87 0.47
C TRP A 12 -12.09 -11.05 1.77
N PRO A 13 -11.60 -11.61 2.89
CA PRO A 13 -11.40 -10.82 4.10
C PRO A 13 -10.36 -9.71 3.88
N PHE A 14 -9.35 -9.94 3.03
CA PHE A 14 -8.41 -8.89 2.63
C PHE A 14 -9.09 -7.73 1.90
N ALA A 15 -9.94 -8.03 0.91
CA ALA A 15 -10.66 -7.03 0.15
C ALA A 15 -11.67 -6.24 1.01
N ILE A 16 -12.42 -6.94 1.86
CA ILE A 16 -13.37 -6.31 2.79
C ILE A 16 -12.63 -5.46 3.83
N GLY A 17 -11.52 -5.95 4.36
CA GLY A 17 -10.66 -5.20 5.29
C GLY A 17 -10.12 -3.92 4.67
N LEU A 18 -9.65 -3.97 3.43
CA LEU A 18 -9.21 -2.77 2.70
C LEU A 18 -10.36 -1.79 2.49
N LEU A 19 -11.54 -2.28 2.10
CA LEU A 19 -12.73 -1.45 1.91
C LEU A 19 -13.14 -0.76 3.20
N PHE A 20 -13.13 -1.49 4.33
CA PHE A 20 -13.40 -0.93 5.65
C PHE A 20 -12.36 0.13 6.03
N ALA A 21 -11.08 -0.14 5.78
CA ALA A 21 -10.01 0.83 6.03
C ALA A 21 -10.21 2.12 5.20
N TRP A 22 -10.59 2.00 3.93
CA TRP A 22 -10.96 3.14 3.09
C TRP A 22 -12.18 3.90 3.61
N ALA A 23 -13.25 3.20 3.99
CA ALA A 23 -14.44 3.82 4.57
C ALA A 23 -14.11 4.56 5.87
N ALA A 24 -13.33 3.93 6.76
CA ALA A 24 -12.85 4.54 8.00
C ALA A 24 -11.95 5.76 7.75
N MET A 25 -11.05 5.69 6.76
CA MET A 25 -10.21 6.82 6.37
C MET A 25 -11.01 8.00 5.82
N MET A 26 -12.08 7.74 5.07
CA MET A 26 -12.99 8.77 4.55
C MET A 26 -13.82 9.40 5.67
N LEU A 27 -14.34 8.58 6.60
CA LEU A 27 -15.18 9.02 7.72
C LEU A 27 -14.38 9.78 8.79
N ASN A 28 -13.15 9.36 9.09
CA ASN A 28 -12.31 10.02 10.10
C ASN A 28 -11.60 11.27 9.59
N GLY A 29 -11.68 11.59 8.30
CA GLY A 29 -10.95 12.72 7.70
C GLY A 29 -9.41 12.57 7.72
N HIS A 30 -8.89 11.43 8.17
CA HIS A 30 -7.45 11.12 8.24
C HIS A 30 -6.79 11.17 6.85
N PHE A 31 -7.55 10.86 5.78
CA PHE A 31 -7.06 10.98 4.41
C PHE A 31 -6.71 12.43 4.02
N ARG A 32 -7.50 13.40 4.49
CA ARG A 32 -7.22 14.84 4.28
C ARG A 32 -6.18 15.40 5.25
N ARG A 33 -5.99 14.78 6.42
CA ARG A 33 -5.15 15.33 7.50
C ARG A 33 -3.73 14.77 7.54
N ASP A 34 -3.52 13.51 7.17
CA ASP A 34 -2.21 12.83 7.18
C ASP A 34 -1.68 12.42 5.79
N ILE A 35 -2.57 12.19 4.80
CA ILE A 35 -2.18 11.70 3.46
C ILE A 35 -2.17 12.82 2.39
N MET A 36 -2.82 13.96 2.63
CA MET A 36 -2.65 15.13 1.76
C MET A 36 -1.23 15.66 1.88
N THR A 37 -0.39 15.30 0.92
CA THR A 37 0.89 15.97 0.70
C THR A 37 0.61 17.43 0.40
N SER A 38 1.22 18.33 1.17
CA SER A 38 1.13 19.77 0.92
C SER A 38 1.82 20.10 -0.42
N THR A 39 1.31 21.09 -1.16
CA THR A 39 1.92 21.56 -2.42
C THR A 39 3.38 22.03 -2.26
N ALA A 40 3.79 22.34 -1.03
CA ALA A 40 5.18 22.66 -0.69
C ALA A 40 6.12 21.44 -0.66
N GLU A 41 5.61 20.23 -0.43
CA GLU A 41 6.39 18.97 -0.38
C GLU A 41 6.74 18.43 -1.77
N TRP A 42 6.07 18.90 -2.84
CA TRP A 42 6.31 18.49 -4.23
C TRP A 42 7.51 19.19 -4.90
N ARG A 43 8.31 19.96 -4.15
CA ARG A 43 9.51 20.60 -4.69
C ARG A 43 10.58 19.54 -4.97
N PRO A 44 11.10 19.40 -6.21
CA PRO A 44 12.08 18.36 -6.57
C PRO A 44 13.32 18.32 -5.66
N ALA A 45 13.73 19.48 -5.15
CA ALA A 45 14.85 19.59 -4.22
C ALA A 45 14.55 19.01 -2.83
N ALA A 46 13.31 19.11 -2.34
CA ALA A 46 12.89 18.52 -1.06
C ALA A 46 12.75 16.99 -1.18
N ILE A 47 12.22 16.52 -2.31
CA ILE A 47 12.12 15.09 -2.63
C ILE A 47 13.51 14.45 -2.69
N TRP A 48 14.47 15.10 -3.37
CA TRP A 48 15.85 14.61 -3.44
C TRP A 48 16.55 14.62 -2.08
N HIS A 49 16.33 15.66 -1.27
CA HIS A 49 16.87 15.73 0.08
C HIS A 49 16.31 14.61 0.96
N ASP A 50 15.00 14.37 0.96
CA ASP A 50 14.36 13.30 1.72
C ASP A 50 14.83 11.91 1.26
N ILE A 51 15.02 11.69 -0.05
CA ILE A 51 15.58 10.44 -0.60
C ILE A 51 17.01 10.23 -0.10
N VAL A 52 17.86 11.26 -0.19
CA VAL A 52 19.27 11.19 0.25
C VAL A 52 19.37 11.01 1.76
N GLN A 53 18.48 11.62 2.53
CA GLN A 53 18.45 11.51 3.99
C GLN A 53 17.92 10.13 4.44
N HIS A 54 16.91 9.57 3.75
CA HIS A 54 16.48 8.18 3.93
C HIS A 54 17.58 7.17 3.57
N LEU A 55 18.33 7.41 2.48
CA LEU A 55 19.50 6.60 2.11
C LEU A 55 20.63 6.68 3.14
N ARG A 56 20.69 7.75 3.92
CA ARG A 56 21.67 7.95 5.01
C ARG A 56 21.21 7.43 6.37
N LEU A 57 20.01 6.82 6.46
CA LEU A 57 19.41 6.32 7.72
C LEU A 57 19.26 7.40 8.80
N ASP A 58 19.24 8.68 8.41
CA ASP A 58 19.01 9.79 9.33
C ASP A 58 17.51 10.08 9.38
N PHE A 59 16.85 9.56 10.43
CA PHE A 59 15.43 9.73 10.67
C PHE A 59 15.12 10.93 11.60
N THR A 60 16.06 11.87 11.81
CA THR A 60 15.80 13.07 12.62
C THR A 60 14.91 14.05 11.85
N HIS A 61 13.63 14.17 12.28
CA HIS A 61 12.66 15.06 11.64
C HIS A 61 12.42 16.30 12.51
N HIS A 62 12.75 17.48 11.97
CA HIS A 62 12.23 18.75 12.46
C HIS A 62 10.79 18.96 11.94
N GLY A 63 9.78 18.53 12.71
CA GLY A 63 8.43 19.14 12.65
C GLY A 63 7.30 18.43 11.90
N SER A 64 7.49 17.24 11.30
CA SER A 64 6.38 16.44 10.71
C SER A 64 6.43 14.98 11.18
N LYS A 65 5.26 14.42 11.53
CA LYS A 65 5.09 13.06 12.09
C LYS A 65 5.42 11.92 11.09
N TYR A 66 5.50 12.22 9.79
CA TYR A 66 5.86 11.28 8.72
C TYR A 66 6.76 11.93 7.66
N ASN A 67 7.70 11.16 7.12
CA ASN A 67 8.55 11.56 6.00
C ASN A 67 7.74 11.59 4.68
N PHE A 68 8.07 12.48 3.74
CA PHE A 68 7.42 12.55 2.43
C PHE A 68 7.46 11.20 1.69
N LEU A 69 8.59 10.49 1.78
CA LEU A 69 8.75 9.18 1.14
C LEU A 69 7.81 8.13 1.73
N GLN A 70 7.53 8.20 3.04
CA GLN A 70 6.54 7.34 3.70
C GLN A 70 5.13 7.69 3.24
N LYS A 71 4.75 8.97 3.21
CA LYS A 71 3.44 9.41 2.71
C LYS A 71 3.19 8.96 1.26
N LEU A 72 4.20 9.13 0.39
CA LEU A 72 4.13 8.70 -0.99
C LEU A 72 3.99 7.17 -1.10
N ALA A 73 4.79 6.42 -0.33
CA ALA A 73 4.71 4.97 -0.32
C ALA A 73 3.34 4.47 0.18
N TYR A 74 2.80 5.04 1.25
CA TYR A 74 1.46 4.71 1.73
C TYR A 74 0.39 5.06 0.70
N GLY A 75 0.48 6.23 0.05
CA GLY A 75 -0.43 6.63 -1.02
C GLY A 75 -0.41 5.68 -2.21
N ALA A 76 0.78 5.29 -2.67
CA ALA A 76 0.94 4.34 -3.77
C ALA A 76 0.45 2.93 -3.39
N VAL A 77 0.79 2.44 -2.20
CA VAL A 77 0.41 1.09 -1.78
C VAL A 77 -1.08 0.99 -1.50
N LEU A 78 -1.61 1.82 -0.60
CA LEU A 78 -3.03 1.78 -0.20
C LEU A 78 -3.97 2.28 -1.30
N GLY A 79 -3.53 3.24 -2.11
CA GLY A 79 -4.37 3.87 -3.14
C GLY A 79 -4.31 3.20 -4.51
N ILE A 80 -3.20 2.53 -4.86
CA ILE A 80 -2.98 2.00 -6.21
C ILE A 80 -2.70 0.49 -6.19
N LEU A 81 -1.65 0.04 -5.51
CA LEU A 81 -1.19 -1.35 -5.56
C LEU A 81 -2.22 -2.32 -4.97
N LEU A 82 -2.75 -2.05 -3.77
CA LEU A 82 -3.72 -2.96 -3.14
C LEU A 82 -5.06 -3.02 -3.90
N PRO A 83 -5.65 -1.90 -4.36
CA PRO A 83 -6.86 -1.94 -5.19
C PRO A 83 -6.64 -2.67 -6.52
N LEU A 84 -5.48 -2.42 -7.15
CA LEU A 84 -5.12 -3.11 -8.40
C LEU A 84 -4.97 -4.61 -8.20
N MET A 85 -4.39 -5.04 -7.07
CA MET A 85 -4.27 -6.46 -6.70
C MET A 85 -5.64 -7.13 -6.56
N ILE A 86 -6.60 -6.47 -5.91
CA ILE A 86 -7.96 -6.97 -5.74
C ILE A 86 -8.68 -6.99 -7.10
N ALA A 87 -8.65 -5.89 -7.86
CA ALA A 87 -9.31 -5.79 -9.16
C ALA A 87 -8.82 -6.85 -10.16
N THR A 88 -7.51 -7.04 -10.25
CA THR A 88 -6.92 -8.08 -11.11
C THR A 88 -7.18 -9.49 -10.58
N GLY A 89 -7.20 -9.70 -9.26
CA GLY A 89 -7.55 -10.98 -8.65
C GLY A 89 -9.00 -11.38 -8.92
N MET A 90 -9.93 -10.41 -8.85
CA MET A 90 -11.33 -10.58 -9.25
C MET A 90 -11.44 -10.92 -10.74
N ALA A 91 -10.69 -10.25 -11.61
CA ALA A 91 -10.70 -10.49 -13.06
C ALA A 91 -10.19 -11.90 -13.47
N ILE A 92 -9.36 -12.55 -12.65
CA ILE A 92 -8.81 -13.88 -12.92
C ILE A 92 -9.67 -14.99 -12.28
N SER A 93 -10.49 -14.65 -11.27
CA SER A 93 -11.32 -15.60 -10.55
C SER A 93 -12.42 -16.18 -11.46
N PRO A 94 -12.53 -17.50 -11.62
CA PRO A 94 -13.48 -18.12 -12.54
C PRO A 94 -14.94 -17.73 -12.28
N GLY A 95 -15.33 -17.63 -11.01
CA GLY A 95 -16.70 -17.26 -10.62
C GLY A 95 -17.02 -15.78 -10.80
N MET A 96 -16.00 -14.92 -10.75
CA MET A 96 -16.18 -13.48 -10.93
C MET A 96 -16.09 -13.07 -12.40
N ASP A 97 -15.22 -13.70 -13.19
CA ASP A 97 -15.14 -13.50 -14.64
C ASP A 97 -16.45 -13.90 -15.33
N SER A 98 -17.15 -14.94 -14.84
CA SER A 98 -18.49 -15.29 -15.32
C SER A 98 -19.57 -14.28 -14.92
N ALA A 99 -19.43 -13.61 -13.76
CA ALA A 99 -20.40 -12.65 -13.26
C ALA A 99 -20.19 -11.24 -13.81
N TRP A 100 -18.93 -10.85 -14.03
CA TRP A 100 -18.51 -9.52 -14.49
C TRP A 100 -17.42 -9.61 -15.57
N PRO A 101 -17.76 -10.06 -16.78
CA PRO A 101 -16.80 -10.23 -17.88
C PRO A 101 -16.13 -8.91 -18.29
N TRP A 102 -16.80 -7.77 -18.13
CA TRP A 102 -16.25 -6.44 -18.40
C TRP A 102 -14.98 -6.14 -17.60
N LEU A 103 -14.82 -6.74 -16.41
CA LEU A 103 -13.66 -6.51 -15.56
C LEU A 103 -12.38 -7.09 -16.18
N SER A 104 -12.46 -8.27 -16.82
CA SER A 104 -11.31 -8.85 -17.51
C SER A 104 -11.04 -8.15 -18.85
N GLU A 105 -12.07 -7.61 -19.51
CA GLU A 105 -11.94 -6.78 -20.70
C GLU A 105 -11.19 -5.47 -20.44
N MET A 106 -11.42 -4.81 -19.29
CA MET A 106 -10.66 -3.61 -18.89
C MET A 106 -9.15 -3.83 -18.82
N PHE A 107 -8.71 -5.06 -18.52
CA PHE A 107 -7.30 -5.43 -18.48
C PHE A 107 -6.78 -6.00 -19.80
N ALA A 108 -7.52 -5.87 -20.92
CA ALA A 108 -7.21 -6.49 -22.21
C ALA A 108 -7.19 -8.04 -22.14
N GLY A 109 -8.06 -8.62 -21.32
CA GLY A 109 -8.28 -10.05 -21.19
C GLY A 109 -7.57 -10.70 -20.00
N ARG A 110 -7.97 -11.94 -19.68
CA ARG A 110 -7.51 -12.68 -18.50
C ARG A 110 -6.00 -12.90 -18.42
N GLN A 111 -5.33 -13.07 -19.56
CA GLN A 111 -3.89 -13.32 -19.57
C GLN A 111 -3.12 -12.06 -19.17
N SER A 112 -3.52 -10.90 -19.68
CA SER A 112 -2.96 -9.62 -19.29
C SER A 112 -3.26 -9.32 -17.81
N ALA A 113 -4.50 -9.55 -17.36
CA ALA A 113 -4.85 -9.43 -15.93
C ALA A 113 -3.94 -10.27 -15.03
N ARG A 114 -3.58 -11.50 -15.44
CA ARG A 114 -2.64 -12.37 -14.70
C ARG A 114 -1.24 -11.79 -14.64
N SER A 115 -0.73 -11.25 -15.74
CA SER A 115 0.59 -10.61 -15.76
C SER A 115 0.63 -9.38 -14.87
N ILE A 116 -0.40 -8.53 -14.91
CA ILE A 116 -0.51 -7.33 -14.07
C ILE A 116 -0.63 -7.72 -12.60
N HIS A 117 -1.45 -8.73 -12.28
CA HIS A 117 -1.59 -9.26 -10.92
C HIS A 117 -0.24 -9.75 -10.38
N PHE A 118 0.50 -10.51 -11.17
CA PHE A 118 1.81 -11.02 -10.77
C PHE A 118 2.84 -9.91 -10.58
N LEU A 119 2.88 -8.91 -11.48
CA LEU A 119 3.76 -7.75 -11.34
C LEU A 119 3.43 -6.93 -10.08
N THR A 120 2.14 -6.76 -9.81
CA THR A 120 1.64 -6.05 -8.62
C THR A 120 1.98 -6.82 -7.34
N ALA A 121 1.86 -8.14 -7.34
CA ALA A 121 2.27 -9.00 -6.24
C ALA A 121 3.76 -8.82 -5.91
N TRP A 122 4.62 -8.81 -6.93
CA TRP A 122 6.06 -8.57 -6.75
C TRP A 122 6.38 -7.16 -6.29
N ALA A 123 5.67 -6.14 -6.77
CA ALA A 123 5.83 -4.77 -6.30
C ALA A 123 5.45 -4.64 -4.82
N ILE A 124 4.35 -5.25 -4.40
CA ILE A 124 3.93 -5.30 -2.98
C ILE A 124 4.96 -6.06 -2.14
N PHE A 125 5.47 -7.19 -2.64
CA PHE A 125 6.49 -7.97 -1.94
C PHE A 125 7.81 -7.18 -1.78
N ALA A 126 8.27 -6.50 -2.82
CA ALA A 126 9.46 -5.65 -2.76
C ALA A 126 9.27 -4.50 -1.77
N PHE A 127 8.10 -3.85 -1.79
CA PHE A 127 7.74 -2.84 -0.81
C PHE A 127 7.78 -3.40 0.61
N PHE A 128 7.20 -4.58 0.85
CA PHE A 128 7.22 -5.23 2.17
C PHE A 128 8.64 -5.50 2.66
N VAL A 129 9.51 -6.04 1.82
CA VAL A 129 10.92 -6.30 2.17
C VAL A 129 11.65 -5.01 2.55
N ILE A 130 11.52 -3.97 1.73
CA ILE A 130 12.15 -2.66 1.99
C ILE A 130 11.59 -2.05 3.28
N HIS A 131 10.26 -2.10 3.46
CA HIS A 131 9.59 -1.57 4.63
C HIS A 131 10.08 -2.23 5.93
N ILE A 132 10.15 -3.57 5.96
CA ILE A 132 10.65 -4.31 7.12
C ILE A 132 12.13 -3.99 7.38
N ALA A 133 12.96 -3.91 6.34
CA ALA A 133 14.37 -3.53 6.50
C ALA A 133 14.50 -2.14 7.15
N LEU A 134 13.70 -1.15 6.72
CA LEU A 134 13.70 0.19 7.30
C LEU A 134 13.22 0.19 8.75
N VAL A 135 12.18 -0.57 9.11
CA VAL A 135 11.69 -0.70 10.49
C VAL A 135 12.77 -1.32 11.40
N LEU A 136 13.48 -2.33 10.92
CA LEU A 136 14.59 -2.95 11.67
C LEU A 136 15.76 -1.98 11.86
N LEU A 137 16.11 -1.21 10.83
CA LEU A 137 17.21 -0.23 10.90
C LEU A 137 16.88 1.00 11.77
N SER A 138 15.61 1.38 11.88
CA SER A 138 15.16 2.57 12.62
C SER A 138 14.79 2.30 14.09
N GLY A 139 14.94 1.05 14.55
CA GLY A 139 14.70 0.65 15.94
C GLY A 139 13.32 0.00 16.15
N PRO A 140 13.20 -1.33 15.99
CA PRO A 140 11.91 -2.02 15.88
C PRO A 140 11.11 -1.98 17.19
N VAL A 141 11.78 -2.03 18.35
CA VAL A 141 11.12 -2.08 19.66
C VAL A 141 10.35 -0.79 19.95
N ARG A 142 10.92 0.37 19.60
CA ARG A 142 10.24 1.67 19.82
C ARG A 142 9.04 1.80 18.89
N GLN A 143 9.21 1.51 17.60
CA GLN A 143 8.13 1.64 16.61
C GLN A 143 6.97 0.68 16.82
N ILE A 144 7.25 -0.59 17.15
CA ILE A 144 6.20 -1.59 17.42
C ILE A 144 5.42 -1.19 18.68
N ARG A 145 6.11 -0.73 19.72
CA ARG A 145 5.46 -0.21 20.93
C ARG A 145 4.58 1.00 20.62
N ASP A 146 5.07 1.94 19.81
CA ASP A 146 4.31 3.14 19.47
C ASP A 146 3.09 2.82 18.56
N MET A 147 3.18 1.78 17.72
CA MET A 147 2.04 1.26 16.94
C MET A 147 0.96 0.59 17.80
N ILE A 148 1.36 -0.15 18.83
CA ILE A 148 0.42 -0.92 19.69
C ILE A 148 -0.17 -0.04 20.79
N CYS A 149 0.65 0.81 21.42
CA CYS A 149 0.26 1.62 22.57
C CYS A 149 -0.15 3.05 22.20
N GLY A 150 -0.08 3.44 20.91
CA GLY A 150 -0.39 4.80 20.47
C GLY A 150 0.62 5.81 21.01
N GLY A 151 1.89 5.62 20.68
CA GLY A 151 3.02 6.37 21.26
C GLY A 151 2.86 7.90 21.24
N GLU A 152 3.43 8.54 22.27
CA GLU A 152 3.40 10.00 22.46
C GLU A 152 3.93 10.73 21.23
N ALA A 153 3.14 11.71 20.78
CA ALA A 153 3.47 12.61 19.68
C ALA A 153 4.56 13.60 20.07
#